data_AF-A0A9N7MW60-F1
#
_entry.id   AF-A0A9N7MW60-F1
#
_cell.length_a   1.000
_cell.length_b   1.000
_cell.length_c   1.000
_cell.angle_alpha   90.00
_cell.angle_beta   90.00
_cell.angle_gamma   90.00
#
_symmetry.space_group_name_H-M   'P 1'
#
loop_
_entity.id
_entity.type
_entity.pdbx_description
1 polymer ?
#
loop_
_entity_poly.entity_id
_entity_poly.type
_entity_poly.pdbx_seq_one_letter_code
_entity_poly.pdbx_strand_id
1 'polypeptide(L)'
;MAFAHYGPFWRQMRKICVTKVFSRKRAESWASVREEIHSLVKTVHLRIGSPVNIGEAVLGLTKNITYRAAFGSMSQEGQGEFVKIMQEFSKLFGAFNIGDFIPWLGWVHGGDFQRRLAGARGSLDGFIDKIIDDHVGKKDRKKNHDFVDVEDDMVDELIEFYDENGAKSVDRKSSVSITRDNIKALIMDVMFGGTETVASAIEWAMSELMHSWEDLKKVQQELVNVVGLDRQVNESDLEKLTYLKCVVKETLRLHPPIPLLLHETSTDTFINGYKIPARARVMINAWAIGRDASAWAEPNKFDPSRFLNDDAPDFKGSNFEFIPFGSGRRSCPGIQLGLYALELAVAHLCHSFDWELPDGLKPDDLDMNDLFGLTAPRAVQLVAIPKQRLNVPLF
;
A
#
# COMPACT_ATOMS: atom_id res chain seq x y z
N MET A 1 -12.83 7.96 -1.08
CA MET A 1 -13.05 7.32 0.24
C MET A 1 -12.19 7.91 1.35
N ALA A 2 -10.87 8.09 1.15
CA ALA A 2 -9.95 8.60 2.18
C ALA A 2 -10.44 9.92 2.82
N PHE A 3 -10.73 10.92 1.99
CA PHE A 3 -11.12 12.28 2.44
C PHE A 3 -12.64 12.54 2.50
N ALA A 4 -13.47 11.56 2.15
CA ALA A 4 -14.93 11.77 2.15
C ALA A 4 -15.45 11.93 3.59
N HIS A 5 -16.36 12.88 3.82
CA HIS A 5 -17.01 13.06 5.12
C HIS A 5 -17.69 11.77 5.59
N TYR A 6 -17.67 11.53 6.91
CA TYR A 6 -18.32 10.36 7.48
C TYR A 6 -19.83 10.45 7.31
N GLY A 7 -20.44 9.45 6.69
CA GLY A 7 -21.88 9.42 6.44
C GLY A 7 -22.29 8.18 5.63
N PRO A 8 -23.58 8.09 5.22
CA PRO A 8 -24.10 6.96 4.45
C PRO A 8 -23.28 6.66 3.18
N PHE A 9 -22.93 7.70 2.41
CA PHE A 9 -22.09 7.58 1.22
C PHE A 9 -20.74 6.92 1.53
N TRP A 10 -19.99 7.46 2.51
CA TRP A 10 -18.69 6.91 2.89
C TRP A 10 -18.81 5.46 3.38
N ARG A 11 -19.83 5.13 4.18
CA ARG A 11 -20.05 3.75 4.65
C ARG A 11 -20.30 2.78 3.49
N GLN A 12 -21.05 3.21 2.48
CA GLN A 12 -21.32 2.38 1.31
C GLN A 12 -20.07 2.21 0.44
N MET A 13 -19.36 3.29 0.13
CA MET A 13 -18.08 3.21 -0.60
C MET A 13 -17.09 2.30 0.13
N ARG A 14 -16.99 2.44 1.46
CA ARG A 14 -16.15 1.61 2.30
C ARG A 14 -16.55 0.13 2.26
N LYS A 15 -17.85 -0.16 2.31
CA LYS A 15 -18.36 -1.53 2.19
C LYS A 15 -17.96 -2.13 0.85
N ILE A 16 -18.22 -1.42 -0.26
CA ILE A 16 -17.87 -1.89 -1.61
C ILE A 16 -16.38 -2.19 -1.70
N CYS A 17 -15.51 -1.24 -1.32
CA CYS A 17 -14.07 -1.45 -1.35
C CYS A 17 -13.63 -2.70 -0.57
N VAL A 18 -14.15 -2.92 0.64
CA VAL A 18 -13.73 -4.08 1.44
C VAL A 18 -14.31 -5.39 0.90
N THR A 19 -15.56 -5.40 0.43
CA THR A 19 -16.25 -6.65 0.05
C THR A 19 -16.00 -7.09 -1.39
N LYS A 20 -15.61 -6.16 -2.26
CA LYS A 20 -15.42 -6.38 -3.70
C LYS A 20 -13.92 -6.23 -4.00
N VAL A 21 -13.41 -5.01 -3.90
CA VAL A 21 -12.03 -4.67 -4.31
C VAL A 21 -10.93 -5.39 -3.50
N PHE A 22 -11.01 -5.37 -2.17
CA PHE A 22 -9.98 -5.92 -1.27
C PHE A 22 -10.36 -7.31 -0.72
N SER A 23 -11.37 -7.96 -1.31
CA SER A 23 -11.85 -9.26 -0.85
C SER A 23 -10.87 -10.38 -1.19
N ARG A 24 -10.68 -11.33 -0.26
CA ARG A 24 -9.98 -12.59 -0.56
C ARG A 24 -10.65 -13.43 -1.65
N LYS A 25 -11.93 -13.17 -1.95
CA LYS A 25 -12.64 -13.85 -3.03
C LYS A 25 -12.20 -13.40 -4.42
N ARG A 26 -11.52 -12.26 -4.53
CA ARG A 26 -11.04 -11.72 -5.80
C ARG A 26 -9.68 -12.33 -6.16
N ALA A 27 -9.70 -13.58 -6.63
CA ALA A 27 -8.50 -14.39 -6.87
C ALA A 27 -7.43 -13.66 -7.70
N GLU A 28 -7.83 -12.87 -8.70
CA GLU A 28 -6.94 -12.09 -9.58
C GLU A 28 -6.01 -11.13 -8.80
N SER A 29 -6.52 -10.40 -7.80
CA SER A 29 -5.71 -9.45 -7.02
C SER A 29 -4.63 -10.14 -6.18
N TRP A 30 -4.88 -11.40 -5.79
CA TRP A 30 -3.90 -12.21 -5.06
C TRP A 30 -2.96 -12.93 -6.02
N ALA A 31 -3.45 -13.33 -7.20
CA ALA A 31 -2.64 -13.90 -8.26
C ALA A 31 -1.64 -12.89 -8.82
N SER A 32 -2.06 -11.63 -9.03
CA SER A 32 -1.18 -10.57 -9.49
C SER A 32 0.00 -10.35 -8.54
N VAL A 33 -0.23 -10.39 -7.22
CA VAL A 33 0.86 -10.32 -6.23
C VAL A 33 1.88 -11.43 -6.45
N ARG A 34 1.45 -12.69 -6.61
CA ARG A 34 2.37 -13.81 -6.83
C ARG A 34 3.15 -13.67 -8.14
N GLU A 35 2.48 -13.31 -9.23
CA GLU A 35 3.10 -13.16 -10.55
C GLU A 35 4.10 -11.99 -10.59
N GLU A 36 3.73 -10.85 -10.01
CA GLU A 36 4.62 -9.69 -9.98
C GLU A 36 5.81 -9.91 -9.04
N ILE A 37 5.64 -10.62 -7.92
CA ILE A 37 6.76 -11.02 -7.05
C ILE A 37 7.70 -11.98 -7.80
N HIS A 38 7.16 -12.92 -8.59
CA HIS A 38 7.99 -13.77 -9.44
C HIS A 38 8.79 -12.94 -10.45
N SER A 39 8.18 -11.91 -11.05
CA SER A 39 8.86 -10.94 -11.93
C SER A 39 9.95 -10.13 -11.20
N LEU A 40 9.70 -9.73 -9.95
CA LEU A 40 10.70 -9.08 -9.09
C LEU A 40 11.89 -10.01 -8.85
N VAL A 41 11.64 -11.24 -8.40
CA VAL A 41 12.70 -12.25 -8.17
C VAL A 41 13.50 -12.49 -9.45
N LYS A 42 12.84 -12.52 -10.62
CA LYS A 42 13.51 -12.64 -11.92
C LYS A 42 14.44 -11.47 -12.19
N THR A 43 13.96 -10.26 -11.98
CA THR A 43 14.72 -9.03 -12.16
C THR A 43 15.96 -9.01 -11.28
N VAL A 44 15.82 -9.40 -10.01
CA VAL A 44 16.92 -9.50 -9.04
C VAL A 44 17.89 -10.62 -9.42
N HIS A 45 17.40 -11.78 -9.84
CA HIS A 45 18.21 -12.92 -10.27
C HIS A 45 19.10 -12.57 -11.48
N LEU A 46 18.58 -11.85 -12.47
CA LEU A 46 19.34 -11.38 -13.63
C LEU A 46 20.47 -10.40 -13.28
N ARG A 47 20.50 -9.91 -12.03
CA ARG A 47 21.48 -8.96 -11.51
C ARG A 47 22.37 -9.57 -10.41
N ILE A 48 22.42 -10.90 -10.27
CA ILE A 48 23.34 -11.56 -9.33
C ILE A 48 24.77 -11.03 -9.51
N GLY A 49 25.40 -10.68 -8.38
CA GLY A 49 26.75 -10.12 -8.35
C GLY A 49 26.85 -8.65 -8.80
N SER A 50 25.74 -7.99 -9.12
CA SER A 50 25.68 -6.56 -9.46
C SER A 50 24.78 -5.79 -8.48
N PRO A 51 25.06 -4.50 -8.20
CA PRO A 51 24.17 -3.68 -7.37
C PRO A 51 22.76 -3.56 -7.96
N VAL A 52 21.75 -3.74 -7.11
CA VAL A 52 20.32 -3.57 -7.43
C VAL A 52 19.74 -2.53 -6.50
N ASN A 53 19.05 -1.53 -7.06
CA ASN A 53 18.22 -0.61 -6.29
C ASN A 53 16.93 -1.33 -5.88
N ILE A 54 16.86 -1.76 -4.63
CA ILE A 54 15.73 -2.49 -4.06
C ILE A 54 14.52 -1.57 -3.97
N GLY A 55 14.69 -0.30 -3.56
CA GLY A 55 13.62 0.68 -3.49
C GLY A 55 12.90 0.87 -4.83
N GLU A 56 13.65 1.04 -5.92
CA GLU A 56 13.10 1.14 -7.28
C GLU A 56 12.40 -0.16 -7.71
N ALA A 57 13.01 -1.30 -7.42
CA ALA A 57 12.46 -2.60 -7.80
C ALA A 57 11.14 -2.91 -7.09
N VAL A 58 11.04 -2.62 -5.78
CA VAL A 58 9.81 -2.86 -4.99
C VAL A 58 8.74 -1.83 -5.28
N LEU A 59 9.11 -0.59 -5.65
CA LEU A 59 8.15 0.40 -6.16
C LEU A 59 7.55 -0.04 -7.50
N GLY A 60 8.37 -0.59 -8.40
CA GLY A 60 7.90 -1.21 -9.63
C GLY A 60 6.94 -2.37 -9.39
N LEU A 61 7.28 -3.26 -8.44
CA LEU A 61 6.43 -4.37 -7.99
C LEU A 61 5.04 -3.88 -7.55
N THR A 62 4.97 -2.98 -6.56
CA THR A 62 3.69 -2.58 -5.96
C THR A 62 2.85 -1.76 -6.94
N LYS A 63 3.50 -0.96 -7.80
CA LYS A 63 2.84 -0.26 -8.90
C LYS A 63 2.16 -1.26 -9.85
N ASN A 64 2.84 -2.32 -10.26
CA ASN A 64 2.25 -3.32 -11.15
C ASN A 64 1.12 -4.09 -10.48
N ILE A 65 1.29 -4.52 -9.22
CA ILE A 65 0.25 -5.18 -8.43
C ILE A 65 -1.00 -4.30 -8.38
N THR A 66 -0.85 -3.03 -8.01
CA THR A 66 -1.97 -2.11 -7.82
C THR A 66 -2.63 -1.76 -9.15
N TYR A 67 -1.85 -1.59 -10.22
CA TYR A 67 -2.36 -1.34 -11.56
C TYR A 67 -3.19 -2.53 -12.08
N ARG A 68 -2.68 -3.75 -11.97
CA ARG A 68 -3.43 -4.96 -12.36
C ARG A 68 -4.66 -5.18 -11.48
N ALA A 69 -4.55 -4.92 -10.18
CA ALA A 69 -5.71 -4.95 -9.30
C ALA A 69 -6.76 -3.88 -9.67
N ALA A 70 -6.36 -2.74 -10.22
CA ALA A 70 -7.29 -1.68 -10.61
C ALA A 70 -7.92 -1.91 -12.00
N PHE A 71 -7.15 -2.39 -12.98
CA PHE A 71 -7.51 -2.39 -14.40
C PHE A 71 -7.39 -3.75 -15.10
N GLY A 72 -7.17 -4.82 -14.34
CA GLY A 72 -7.02 -6.17 -14.84
C GLY A 72 -5.75 -6.39 -15.68
N SER A 73 -5.75 -7.48 -16.45
CA SER A 73 -4.68 -7.84 -17.39
C SER A 73 -4.71 -7.06 -18.71
N MET A 74 -5.61 -6.08 -18.84
CA MET A 74 -5.90 -5.33 -20.05
C MET A 74 -4.80 -4.32 -20.39
N SER A 75 -3.75 -4.84 -21.03
CA SER A 75 -2.63 -4.14 -21.65
C SER A 75 -1.81 -3.23 -20.71
N GLN A 76 -0.49 -3.41 -20.75
CA GLN A 76 0.48 -2.46 -20.19
C GLN A 76 0.41 -1.06 -20.87
N GLU A 77 -0.41 -0.93 -21.91
CA GLU A 77 -0.62 0.28 -22.67
C GLU A 77 -1.29 1.34 -21.78
N GLY A 78 -0.69 2.53 -21.69
CA GLY A 78 -1.19 3.60 -20.82
C GLY A 78 -0.67 3.59 -19.37
N GLN A 79 0.01 2.53 -18.91
CA GLN A 79 0.56 2.50 -17.53
C GLN A 79 1.54 3.66 -17.28
N GLY A 80 2.38 3.99 -18.27
CA GLY A 80 3.31 5.13 -18.20
C GLY A 80 2.61 6.49 -18.20
N GLU A 81 1.47 6.62 -18.89
CA GLU A 81 0.63 7.83 -18.84
C GLU A 81 0.02 7.98 -17.45
N PHE A 82 -0.56 6.91 -16.92
CA PHE A 82 -1.18 6.91 -15.59
C PHE A 82 -0.18 7.24 -14.48
N VAL A 83 1.05 6.74 -14.57
CA VAL A 83 2.12 7.09 -13.62
C VAL A 83 2.42 8.58 -13.62
N LYS A 84 2.48 9.21 -14.81
CA LYS A 84 2.72 10.66 -14.91
C LYS A 84 1.57 11.45 -14.25
N ILE A 85 0.33 10.99 -14.44
CA ILE A 85 -0.85 11.58 -13.77
C ILE A 85 -0.71 11.46 -12.25
N MET A 86 -0.40 10.27 -11.74
CA MET A 86 -0.22 10.01 -10.30
C MET A 86 0.94 10.82 -9.69
N GLN A 87 2.05 10.98 -10.40
CA GLN A 87 3.18 11.81 -9.97
C GLN A 87 2.79 13.28 -9.83
N GLU A 88 1.99 13.81 -10.76
CA GLU A 88 1.52 15.19 -10.66
C GLU A 88 0.54 15.38 -9.50
N PHE A 89 -0.39 14.44 -9.29
CA PHE A 89 -1.25 14.46 -8.11
C PHE A 89 -0.47 14.35 -6.81
N SER A 90 0.59 13.52 -6.74
CA SER A 90 1.45 13.43 -5.57
C SER A 90 2.14 14.77 -5.26
N LYS A 91 2.70 15.43 -6.28
CA LYS A 91 3.29 16.77 -6.15
C LYS A 91 2.27 17.81 -5.67
N LEU A 92 1.05 17.76 -6.17
CA LEU A 92 -0.03 18.67 -5.74
C LEU A 92 -0.48 18.38 -4.32
N PHE A 93 -0.58 17.11 -3.94
CA PHE A 93 -0.99 16.68 -2.62
C PHE A 93 0.02 17.09 -1.53
N GLY A 94 1.32 16.98 -1.83
CA GLY A 94 2.40 17.41 -0.94
C GLY A 94 2.76 18.90 -1.03
N ALA A 95 2.14 19.66 -1.93
CA ALA A 95 2.46 21.07 -2.11
C ALA A 95 1.96 21.91 -0.92
N PHE A 96 2.82 22.81 -0.43
CA PHE A 96 2.39 23.82 0.52
C PHE A 96 1.46 24.83 -0.15
N ASN A 97 0.23 24.93 0.34
CA ASN A 97 -0.73 25.95 -0.08
C ASN A 97 -1.16 26.78 1.13
N ILE A 98 -0.78 28.06 1.13
CA ILE A 98 -1.10 28.96 2.25
C ILE A 98 -2.60 29.15 2.45
N GLY A 99 -3.42 28.96 1.40
CA GLY A 99 -4.88 28.99 1.50
C GLY A 99 -5.46 27.90 2.41
N ASP A 100 -4.75 26.79 2.62
CA ASP A 100 -5.22 25.71 3.48
C ASP A 100 -5.07 26.02 4.98
N PHE A 101 -4.25 27.03 5.30
CA PHE A 101 -3.98 27.50 6.66
C PHE A 101 -4.58 28.89 6.92
N ILE A 102 -4.51 29.77 5.91
CA ILE A 102 -4.96 31.15 5.96
C ILE A 102 -5.86 31.38 4.72
N PRO A 103 -7.17 31.07 4.81
CA PRO A 103 -8.06 31.05 3.65
C PRO A 103 -8.08 32.34 2.81
N TRP A 104 -7.95 33.50 3.44
CA TRP A 104 -7.94 34.80 2.72
C TRP A 104 -6.63 35.05 1.94
N LEU A 105 -5.58 34.29 2.19
CA LEU A 105 -4.34 34.30 1.41
C LEU A 105 -4.31 33.23 0.31
N GLY A 106 -5.43 32.54 0.04
CA GLY A 106 -5.49 31.49 -0.97
C GLY A 106 -5.09 31.93 -2.39
N TRP A 107 -5.07 33.24 -2.67
CA TRP A 107 -4.63 33.79 -3.96
C TRP A 107 -3.11 33.70 -4.19
N VAL A 108 -2.27 33.65 -3.13
CA VAL A 108 -0.80 33.74 -3.22
C VAL A 108 -0.18 32.55 -3.99
N HIS A 109 -0.78 31.37 -3.86
CA HIS A 109 -0.40 30.16 -4.63
C HIS A 109 -1.57 29.57 -5.44
N GLY A 110 -2.78 30.12 -5.28
CA GLY A 110 -3.99 29.55 -5.83
C GLY A 110 -4.02 29.46 -7.35
N GLY A 111 -3.50 30.46 -8.06
CA GLY A 111 -3.56 30.48 -9.53
C GLY A 111 -2.85 29.30 -10.19
N ASP A 112 -1.57 29.10 -9.88
CA ASP A 112 -0.79 28.00 -10.45
C ASP A 112 -1.27 26.64 -9.93
N PHE A 113 -1.55 26.54 -8.63
CA PHE A 113 -2.05 25.31 -8.02
C PHE A 113 -3.37 24.85 -8.66
N GLN A 114 -4.35 25.75 -8.81
CA GLN A 114 -5.64 25.42 -9.43
C GLN A 114 -5.50 25.05 -10.91
N ARG A 115 -4.62 25.74 -11.64
CA ARG A 115 -4.33 25.41 -13.05
C ARG A 115 -3.73 24.00 -13.19
N ARG A 116 -2.73 23.67 -12.37
CA ARG A 116 -2.11 22.33 -12.35
C ARG A 116 -3.09 21.25 -11.92
N LEU A 117 -3.89 21.53 -10.88
CA LEU A 117 -4.94 20.62 -10.42
C LEU A 117 -6.00 20.36 -11.49
N ALA A 118 -6.46 21.40 -12.18
CA ALA A 118 -7.40 21.26 -13.29
C ALA A 118 -6.80 20.44 -14.44
N GLY A 119 -5.53 20.67 -14.77
CA GLY A 119 -4.80 19.88 -15.77
C GLY A 119 -4.68 18.41 -15.38
N ALA A 120 -4.21 18.12 -14.17
CA ALA A 120 -4.08 16.76 -13.65
C ALA A 120 -5.43 16.03 -13.60
N ARG A 121 -6.49 16.73 -13.19
CA ARG A 121 -7.86 16.21 -13.22
C ARG A 121 -8.33 15.91 -14.64
N GLY A 122 -8.10 16.81 -15.59
CA GLY A 122 -8.46 16.58 -16.99
C GLY A 122 -7.73 15.39 -17.61
N SER A 123 -6.44 15.18 -17.29
CA SER A 123 -5.70 14.00 -17.73
C SER A 123 -6.24 12.71 -17.10
N LEU A 124 -6.57 12.73 -15.81
CA LEU A 124 -7.19 11.59 -15.14
C LEU A 124 -8.56 11.26 -15.73
N ASP A 125 -9.38 12.27 -15.98
CA ASP A 125 -10.69 12.12 -16.59
C ASP A 125 -10.54 11.45 -17.96
N GLY A 126 -9.69 11.99 -18.83
CA GLY A 126 -9.44 11.43 -20.16
C GLY A 126 -8.85 10.02 -20.15
N PHE A 127 -8.04 9.66 -19.16
CA PHE A 127 -7.46 8.32 -19.03
C PHE A 127 -8.47 7.30 -18.50
N ILE A 128 -9.09 7.59 -17.36
CA ILE A 128 -10.01 6.66 -16.69
C ILE A 128 -11.33 6.55 -17.43
N ASP A 129 -11.82 7.61 -18.08
CA ASP A 129 -13.06 7.52 -18.85
C ASP A 129 -12.95 6.54 -20.01
N LYS A 130 -11.81 6.52 -20.72
CA LYS A 130 -11.55 5.51 -21.76
C LYS A 130 -11.61 4.10 -21.20
N ILE A 131 -10.98 3.88 -20.04
CA ILE A 131 -11.00 2.57 -19.38
C ILE A 131 -12.42 2.17 -18.98
N ILE A 132 -13.20 3.09 -18.40
CA ILE A 132 -14.60 2.83 -18.05
C ILE A 132 -15.40 2.48 -19.31
N ASP A 133 -15.23 3.24 -20.39
CA ASP A 133 -15.95 3.02 -21.66
C ASP A 133 -15.59 1.65 -22.28
N ASP A 134 -14.32 1.26 -22.22
CA ASP A 134 -13.85 -0.06 -22.66
C ASP A 134 -14.50 -1.19 -21.84
N HIS A 135 -14.60 -1.04 -20.52
CA HIS A 135 -15.23 -2.04 -19.64
C HIS A 135 -16.75 -2.12 -19.84
N VAL A 136 -17.43 -0.98 -20.01
CA VAL A 136 -18.86 -0.95 -20.37
C VAL A 136 -19.08 -1.65 -21.71
N GLY A 137 -18.27 -1.34 -22.73
CA GLY A 137 -18.34 -1.98 -24.04
C GLY A 137 -18.10 -3.49 -24.03
N LYS A 138 -17.17 -3.97 -23.19
CA LYS A 138 -16.97 -5.42 -22.97
C LYS A 138 -18.17 -6.09 -22.34
N LYS A 139 -18.79 -5.46 -21.34
CA LYS A 139 -19.96 -6.01 -20.63
C LYS A 139 -21.14 -6.23 -21.57
N ASP A 140 -21.37 -5.30 -22.50
CA ASP A 140 -22.41 -5.44 -23.51
C ASP A 140 -22.10 -6.55 -24.53
N ARG A 141 -20.81 -6.80 -24.84
CA ARG A 141 -20.39 -7.94 -25.68
C ARG A 141 -20.48 -9.29 -24.94
N LYS A 142 -20.15 -9.35 -23.64
CA LYS A 142 -20.32 -10.56 -22.79
C LYS A 142 -21.80 -11.01 -22.75
N LYS A 143 -22.75 -10.07 -22.69
CA LYS A 143 -24.19 -10.37 -22.76
C LYS A 143 -24.63 -11.00 -24.08
N ASN A 144 -23.88 -10.78 -25.16
CA ASN A 144 -24.15 -11.33 -26.49
C ASN A 144 -23.43 -12.67 -26.77
N HIS A 145 -22.86 -13.32 -25.74
CA HIS A 145 -22.20 -14.65 -25.84
C HIS A 145 -20.98 -14.75 -26.77
N ASP A 146 -20.37 -13.63 -27.17
CA ASP A 146 -19.27 -13.61 -28.14
C ASP A 146 -17.84 -13.64 -27.53
N PHE A 147 -17.68 -13.78 -26.21
CA PHE A 147 -16.35 -13.72 -25.57
C PHE A 147 -16.14 -14.74 -24.45
N VAL A 148 -14.89 -15.25 -24.36
CA VAL A 148 -14.36 -16.13 -23.32
C VAL A 148 -14.33 -15.40 -21.97
N ASP A 149 -14.54 -16.13 -20.86
CA ASP A 149 -14.45 -15.65 -19.47
C ASP A 149 -13.12 -14.92 -19.20
N VAL A 150 -13.12 -13.59 -19.33
CA VAL A 150 -12.11 -12.72 -18.74
C VAL A 150 -12.55 -12.44 -17.31
N GLU A 151 -11.68 -12.71 -16.33
CA GLU A 151 -11.95 -12.41 -14.92
C GLU A 151 -12.21 -10.92 -14.71
N ASP A 152 -13.18 -10.60 -13.83
CA ASP A 152 -13.64 -9.23 -13.60
C ASP A 152 -12.63 -8.45 -12.73
N ASP A 153 -12.32 -7.23 -13.15
CA ASP A 153 -11.43 -6.33 -12.40
C ASP A 153 -12.19 -5.37 -11.46
N MET A 154 -11.47 -4.44 -10.82
CA MET A 154 -12.08 -3.48 -9.91
C MET A 154 -13.07 -2.55 -10.62
N VAL A 155 -12.77 -2.14 -11.86
CA VAL A 155 -13.65 -1.29 -12.66
C VAL A 155 -14.92 -2.06 -12.99
N ASP A 156 -14.82 -3.33 -13.38
CA ASP A 156 -15.99 -4.20 -13.61
C ASP A 156 -16.89 -4.31 -12.37
N GLU A 157 -16.30 -4.57 -11.20
CA GLU A 157 -17.02 -4.65 -9.92
C GLU A 157 -17.71 -3.32 -9.56
N LEU A 158 -17.07 -2.18 -9.83
CA LEU A 158 -17.63 -0.86 -9.55
C LEU A 158 -18.73 -0.48 -10.55
N ILE A 159 -18.62 -0.89 -11.81
CA ILE A 159 -19.64 -0.70 -12.85
C ILE A 159 -20.92 -1.49 -12.52
N GLU A 160 -20.86 -2.58 -11.74
CA GLU A 160 -22.09 -3.25 -11.26
C GLU A 160 -22.99 -2.32 -10.43
N PHE A 161 -22.41 -1.34 -9.76
CA PHE A 161 -23.11 -0.36 -8.93
C PHE A 161 -23.30 1.00 -9.62
N TYR A 162 -22.87 1.10 -10.88
CA TYR A 162 -23.03 2.26 -11.72
C TYR A 162 -24.47 2.34 -12.25
N ASP A 163 -25.08 3.52 -12.15
CA ASP A 163 -26.41 3.79 -12.65
C ASP A 163 -26.30 4.89 -13.72
N GLU A 164 -26.45 4.52 -15.00
CA GLU A 164 -26.42 5.47 -16.11
C GLU A 164 -27.56 6.50 -16.07
N ASN A 165 -28.66 6.21 -15.37
CA ASN A 165 -29.89 7.01 -15.44
C ASN A 165 -30.47 7.42 -14.07
N GLY A 166 -29.77 7.17 -12.96
CA GLY A 166 -30.25 7.49 -11.61
C GLY A 166 -31.57 6.80 -11.23
N ALA A 167 -31.93 5.70 -11.90
CA ALA A 167 -33.20 5.00 -11.70
C ALA A 167 -33.01 3.48 -11.50
N LYS A 168 -33.04 3.12 -10.21
CA LYS A 168 -33.39 1.81 -9.62
C LYS A 168 -32.35 0.69 -9.82
N SER A 169 -31.39 0.60 -8.90
CA SER A 169 -30.95 -0.72 -8.44
C SER A 169 -32.08 -1.36 -7.62
N VAL A 170 -32.64 -2.43 -8.17
CA VAL A 170 -33.62 -3.33 -7.53
C VAL A 170 -32.89 -4.14 -6.46
N ASP A 171 -32.52 -3.49 -5.36
CA ASP A 171 -32.37 -4.13 -4.06
C ASP A 171 -32.40 -3.08 -2.93
N ARG A 172 -33.47 -3.13 -2.12
CA ARG A 172 -33.89 -2.11 -1.15
C ARG A 172 -33.02 -2.02 0.12
N LYS A 173 -31.68 -2.02 0.00
CA LYS A 173 -30.79 -1.84 1.18
C LYS A 173 -29.61 -0.88 1.02
N SER A 174 -29.33 -0.32 -0.15
CA SER A 174 -28.30 0.72 -0.30
C SER A 174 -28.75 1.84 -1.25
N SER A 175 -29.02 3.01 -0.68
CA SER A 175 -29.69 4.15 -1.32
C SER A 175 -28.75 5.13 -2.04
N VAL A 176 -27.54 4.71 -2.42
CA VAL A 176 -26.56 5.61 -3.05
C VAL A 176 -26.11 5.00 -4.37
N SER A 177 -26.44 5.67 -5.47
CA SER A 177 -25.88 5.40 -6.80
C SER A 177 -24.42 5.89 -6.87
N ILE A 178 -23.59 5.18 -7.62
CA ILE A 178 -22.17 5.54 -7.83
C ILE A 178 -22.06 6.26 -9.17
N THR A 179 -21.32 7.37 -9.20
CA THR A 179 -21.02 8.11 -10.44
C THR A 179 -19.66 7.72 -11.01
N ARG A 180 -19.38 8.08 -12.28
CA ARG A 180 -18.02 7.94 -12.86
C ARG A 180 -16.96 8.63 -12.01
N ASP A 181 -17.26 9.81 -11.48
CA ASP A 181 -16.36 10.53 -10.56
C ASP A 181 -16.05 9.74 -9.30
N ASN A 182 -17.03 8.98 -8.77
CA ASN A 182 -16.78 8.11 -7.63
C ASN A 182 -15.87 6.93 -7.99
N ILE A 183 -16.05 6.34 -9.17
CA ILE A 183 -15.17 5.27 -9.68
C ILE A 183 -13.74 5.80 -9.83
N LYS A 184 -13.55 6.93 -10.52
CA LYS A 184 -12.26 7.63 -10.66
C LYS A 184 -11.59 7.89 -9.31
N ALA A 185 -12.35 8.41 -8.36
CA ALA A 185 -11.84 8.71 -7.01
C ALA A 185 -11.44 7.44 -6.24
N LEU A 186 -12.16 6.33 -6.40
CA LEU A 186 -11.81 5.05 -5.78
C LEU A 186 -10.55 4.44 -6.41
N ILE A 187 -10.41 4.52 -7.73
CA ILE A 187 -9.17 4.11 -8.43
C ILE A 187 -7.98 4.89 -7.89
N MET A 188 -8.09 6.22 -7.79
CA MET A 188 -7.03 7.04 -7.20
C MET A 188 -6.69 6.63 -5.77
N ASP A 189 -7.70 6.44 -4.92
CA ASP A 189 -7.49 6.03 -3.52
C ASP A 189 -6.72 4.70 -3.43
N VAL A 190 -7.04 3.72 -4.29
CA VAL A 190 -6.37 2.42 -4.33
C VAL A 190 -4.93 2.57 -4.83
N MET A 191 -4.71 3.35 -5.90
CA MET A 191 -3.39 3.55 -6.48
C MET A 191 -2.44 4.30 -5.53
N PHE A 192 -2.90 5.39 -4.90
CA PHE A 192 -2.13 6.12 -3.88
C PHE A 192 -1.91 5.26 -2.64
N GLY A 193 -2.96 4.59 -2.16
CA GLY A 193 -2.92 3.84 -0.92
C GLY A 193 -2.12 2.55 -0.99
N GLY A 194 -2.02 1.90 -2.16
CA GLY A 194 -1.40 0.58 -2.32
C GLY A 194 0.02 0.57 -2.90
N THR A 195 0.45 1.65 -3.56
CA THR A 195 1.75 1.67 -4.26
C THR A 195 2.91 2.00 -3.31
N GLU A 196 2.97 3.25 -2.84
CA GLU A 196 4.14 3.76 -2.10
C GLU A 196 4.21 3.20 -0.67
N THR A 197 3.05 2.97 -0.04
CA THR A 197 2.97 2.45 1.35
C THR A 197 3.58 1.06 1.48
N VAL A 198 3.24 0.15 0.56
CA VAL A 198 3.74 -1.23 0.55
C VAL A 198 5.20 -1.25 0.09
N ALA A 199 5.57 -0.45 -0.90
CA ALA A 199 6.95 -0.37 -1.39
C ALA A 199 7.89 0.11 -0.28
N SER A 200 7.52 1.19 0.41
CA SER A 200 8.25 1.73 1.56
C SER A 200 8.38 0.67 2.67
N ALA A 201 7.30 -0.05 3.01
CA ALA A 201 7.37 -1.10 4.02
C ALA A 201 8.30 -2.26 3.64
N ILE A 202 8.30 -2.71 2.37
CA ILE A 202 9.22 -3.77 1.90
C ILE A 202 10.66 -3.26 1.96
N GLU A 203 10.91 -2.04 1.49
CA GLU A 203 12.24 -1.44 1.50
C GLU A 203 12.76 -1.27 2.94
N TRP A 204 11.95 -0.76 3.87
CA TRP A 204 12.32 -0.65 5.28
C TRP A 204 12.60 -2.02 5.90
N ALA A 205 11.78 -3.04 5.62
CA ALA A 205 12.03 -4.39 6.13
C ALA A 205 13.37 -4.94 5.64
N MET A 206 13.65 -4.81 4.33
CA MET A 206 14.95 -5.22 3.77
C MET A 206 16.10 -4.40 4.35
N SER A 207 15.90 -3.10 4.58
CA SER A 207 16.93 -2.21 5.13
C SER A 207 17.28 -2.55 6.56
N GLU A 208 16.28 -2.80 7.40
CA GLU A 208 16.48 -3.24 8.79
C GLU A 208 17.13 -4.62 8.87
N LEU A 209 16.78 -5.55 7.99
CA LEU A 209 17.45 -6.86 7.91
C LEU A 209 18.89 -6.73 7.41
N MET A 210 19.18 -5.81 6.48
CA MET A 210 20.54 -5.54 6.03
C MET A 210 21.38 -4.77 7.06
N HIS A 211 20.72 -3.99 7.94
CA HIS A 211 21.32 -3.34 9.09
C HIS A 211 21.56 -4.34 10.25
N SER A 212 20.64 -5.30 10.46
CA SER A 212 20.74 -6.38 11.45
C SER A 212 20.94 -7.75 10.78
N TRP A 213 22.20 -8.07 10.46
CA TRP A 213 22.54 -9.37 9.86
C TRP A 213 22.20 -10.57 10.76
N GLU A 214 22.09 -10.38 12.07
CA GLU A 214 21.63 -11.42 12.98
C GLU A 214 20.17 -11.79 12.70
N ASP A 215 19.30 -10.79 12.53
CA ASP A 215 17.88 -11.00 12.26
C ASP A 215 17.64 -11.50 10.83
N LEU A 216 18.41 -11.04 9.85
CA LEU A 216 18.41 -11.61 8.51
C LEU A 216 18.71 -13.11 8.53
N LYS A 217 19.74 -13.53 9.28
CA LYS A 217 20.09 -14.96 9.44
C LYS A 217 18.97 -15.76 10.10
N LYS A 218 18.29 -15.20 11.12
CA LYS A 218 17.15 -15.86 11.77
C LYS A 218 15.98 -16.07 10.80
N VAL A 219 15.62 -15.05 10.01
CA VAL A 219 14.60 -15.15 8.96
C VAL A 219 15.00 -16.21 7.91
N GLN A 220 16.25 -16.14 7.45
CA GLN A 220 16.78 -17.09 6.47
C GLN A 220 16.80 -18.53 7.01
N GLN A 221 17.11 -18.74 8.29
CA GLN A 221 17.06 -20.05 8.93
C GLN A 221 15.63 -20.56 9.09
N GLU A 222 14.68 -19.70 9.48
CA GLU A 222 13.26 -20.04 9.52
C GLU A 222 12.76 -20.50 8.13
N LEU A 223 13.10 -19.76 7.08
CA LEU A 223 12.76 -20.11 5.70
C LEU A 223 13.34 -21.47 5.30
N VAL A 224 14.59 -21.77 5.67
CA VAL A 224 15.20 -23.09 5.41
C VAL A 224 14.44 -24.20 6.15
N ASN A 225 14.06 -23.97 7.41
CA ASN A 225 13.37 -24.97 8.22
C ASN A 225 11.95 -25.27 7.71
N VAL A 226 11.24 -24.25 7.23
CA VAL A 226 9.84 -24.36 6.78
C VAL A 226 9.74 -24.79 5.31
N VAL A 227 10.59 -24.23 4.46
CA VAL A 227 10.48 -24.32 2.99
C VAL A 227 11.51 -25.30 2.40
N GLY A 228 12.74 -25.27 2.93
CA GLY A 228 13.91 -25.93 2.35
C GLY A 228 14.53 -25.14 1.19
N LEU A 229 15.73 -25.54 0.75
CA LEU A 229 16.48 -24.83 -0.31
C LEU A 229 16.19 -25.35 -1.73
N ASP A 230 15.37 -26.39 -1.86
CA ASP A 230 15.12 -27.11 -3.12
C ASP A 230 13.83 -26.67 -3.82
N ARG A 231 13.21 -25.58 -3.36
CA ARG A 231 12.05 -24.93 -3.99
C ARG A 231 11.95 -23.47 -3.57
N GLN A 232 11.16 -22.68 -4.29
CA GLN A 232 10.80 -21.33 -3.86
C GLN A 232 9.72 -21.38 -2.75
N VAL A 233 9.66 -20.30 -1.97
CA VAL A 233 8.59 -20.07 -0.98
C VAL A 233 7.26 -19.90 -1.72
N ASN A 234 6.19 -20.40 -1.12
CA ASN A 234 4.84 -20.22 -1.64
C ASN A 234 3.93 -19.56 -0.59
N GLU A 235 2.72 -19.21 -1.00
CA GLU A 235 1.74 -18.55 -0.12
C GLU A 235 1.35 -19.40 1.10
N SER A 236 1.24 -20.73 0.96
CA SER A 236 0.84 -21.60 2.07
C SER A 236 1.93 -21.78 3.12
N ASP A 237 3.17 -21.44 2.81
CA ASP A 237 4.27 -21.40 3.77
C ASP A 237 4.21 -20.19 4.70
N LEU A 238 3.65 -19.05 4.25
CA LEU A 238 3.64 -17.78 5.01
C LEU A 238 3.01 -17.93 6.39
N GLU A 239 2.02 -18.81 6.55
CA GLU A 239 1.37 -19.03 7.83
C GLU A 239 2.37 -19.49 8.91
N LYS A 240 3.40 -20.24 8.51
CA LYS A 240 4.41 -20.86 9.39
C LYS A 240 5.65 -19.98 9.63
N LEU A 241 5.80 -18.86 8.90
CA LEU A 241 6.94 -17.95 9.02
C LEU A 241 6.71 -16.94 10.16
N THR A 242 6.85 -17.42 11.40
CA THR A 242 6.57 -16.66 12.62
C THR A 242 7.54 -15.50 12.81
N TYR A 243 8.84 -15.74 12.69
CA TYR A 243 9.87 -14.71 12.88
C TYR A 243 9.81 -13.66 11.77
N LEU A 244 9.57 -14.06 10.51
CA LEU A 244 9.34 -13.10 9.42
C LEU A 244 8.15 -12.17 9.70
N LYS A 245 7.05 -12.68 10.27
CA LYS A 245 5.92 -11.84 10.68
C LYS A 245 6.29 -10.90 11.82
N CYS A 246 7.15 -11.32 12.73
CA CYS A 246 7.69 -10.46 13.78
C CYS A 246 8.54 -9.33 13.19
N VAL A 247 9.38 -9.63 12.21
CA VAL A 247 10.17 -8.64 11.45
C VAL A 247 9.26 -7.63 10.75
N VAL A 248 8.19 -8.09 10.10
CA VAL A 248 7.21 -7.22 9.45
C VAL A 248 6.51 -6.32 10.48
N LYS A 249 6.10 -6.85 11.62
CA LYS A 249 5.48 -6.06 12.70
C LYS A 249 6.45 -5.01 13.26
N GLU A 250 7.69 -5.37 13.52
CA GLU A 250 8.72 -4.46 14.03
C GLU A 250 9.08 -3.37 13.01
N THR A 251 9.15 -3.74 11.73
CA THR A 251 9.31 -2.79 10.64
C THR A 251 8.17 -1.78 10.64
N LEU A 252 6.91 -2.21 10.75
CA LEU A 252 5.77 -1.31 10.76
C LEU A 252 5.66 -0.46 12.04
N ARG A 253 6.22 -0.92 13.17
CA ARG A 253 6.27 -0.15 14.42
C ARG A 253 7.26 0.99 14.31
N LEU A 254 8.47 0.71 13.82
CA LEU A 254 9.52 1.71 13.65
C LEU A 254 9.28 2.58 12.41
N HIS A 255 8.84 2.00 11.32
CA HIS A 255 8.71 2.70 10.04
C HIS A 255 7.26 2.62 9.53
N PRO A 256 6.28 3.20 10.27
CA PRO A 256 4.92 3.24 9.78
C PRO A 256 4.89 4.04 8.47
N PRO A 257 4.44 3.47 7.33
CA PRO A 257 4.52 4.16 6.06
C PRO A 257 3.78 5.50 6.03
N ILE A 258 2.75 5.66 6.86
CA ILE A 258 2.03 6.92 7.10
C ILE A 258 2.22 7.29 8.59
N PRO A 259 3.15 8.18 8.93
CA PRO A 259 3.49 8.46 10.33
C PRO A 259 2.43 9.30 11.07
N LEU A 260 1.66 10.12 10.34
CA LEU A 260 0.62 11.00 10.89
C LEU A 260 -0.75 10.63 10.33
N LEU A 261 -1.62 10.07 11.16
CA LEU A 261 -2.98 9.68 10.76
C LEU A 261 -3.95 10.83 10.98
N LEU A 262 -4.61 11.27 9.91
CA LEU A 262 -5.45 12.47 9.92
C LEU A 262 -6.93 12.15 10.20
N HIS A 263 -7.54 12.94 11.09
CA HIS A 263 -8.96 12.91 11.40
C HIS A 263 -9.54 14.33 11.47
N GLU A 264 -10.87 14.43 11.33
CA GLU A 264 -11.64 15.65 11.56
C GLU A 264 -12.80 15.31 12.51
N THR A 265 -13.02 16.12 13.54
CA THR A 265 -14.14 15.95 14.47
C THR A 265 -15.47 16.29 13.79
N SER A 266 -16.46 15.42 13.90
CA SER A 266 -17.79 15.66 13.32
C SER A 266 -18.66 16.61 14.14
N THR A 267 -18.42 16.67 15.44
CA THR A 267 -19.17 17.47 16.43
C THR A 267 -18.22 17.95 17.51
N ASP A 268 -18.65 18.93 18.31
CA ASP A 268 -17.99 19.25 19.57
C ASP A 268 -17.89 17.98 20.42
N THR A 269 -16.72 17.74 21.01
CA THR A 269 -16.44 16.55 21.81
C THR A 269 -15.46 16.87 22.95
N PHE A 270 -15.23 15.90 23.83
CA PHE A 270 -14.26 15.99 24.90
C PHE A 270 -13.30 14.81 24.86
N ILE A 271 -11.99 15.07 24.95
CA ILE A 271 -10.96 14.05 25.11
C ILE A 271 -10.17 14.38 26.38
N ASN A 272 -10.14 13.47 27.36
CA ASN A 272 -9.47 13.66 28.65
C ASN A 272 -9.79 15.01 29.33
N GLY A 273 -11.06 15.43 29.28
CA GLY A 273 -11.53 16.69 29.87
C GLY A 273 -11.32 17.94 28.99
N TYR A 274 -10.57 17.85 27.89
CA TYR A 274 -10.37 18.95 26.95
C TYR A 274 -11.50 19.01 25.93
N LYS A 275 -12.14 20.18 25.79
CA LYS A 275 -13.11 20.42 24.73
C LYS A 275 -12.40 20.52 23.38
N ILE A 276 -12.81 19.69 22.43
CA ILE A 276 -12.37 19.75 21.03
C ILE A 276 -13.56 20.19 20.18
N PRO A 277 -13.48 21.33 19.47
CA PRO A 277 -14.61 21.82 18.67
C PRO A 277 -14.87 20.92 17.46
N ALA A 278 -16.07 21.00 16.91
CA ALA A 278 -16.39 20.41 15.62
C ALA A 278 -15.45 20.94 14.52
N ARG A 279 -15.14 20.10 13.53
CA ARG A 279 -14.24 20.38 12.39
C ARG A 279 -12.77 20.65 12.78
N ALA A 280 -12.39 20.31 14.01
CA ALA A 280 -10.99 20.32 14.42
C ALA A 280 -10.24 19.19 13.70
N ARG A 281 -9.09 19.52 13.11
CA ARG A 281 -8.14 18.53 12.59
C ARG A 281 -7.42 17.87 13.77
N VAL A 282 -7.42 16.54 13.79
CA VAL A 282 -6.74 15.72 14.80
C VAL A 282 -5.71 14.86 14.08
N MET A 283 -4.45 14.95 14.50
CA MET A 283 -3.34 14.17 13.93
C MET A 283 -2.88 13.15 14.97
N ILE A 284 -3.03 11.86 14.67
CA ILE A 284 -2.53 10.79 15.53
C ILE A 284 -1.12 10.45 15.05
N ASN A 285 -0.12 10.70 15.89
CA ASN A 285 1.29 10.48 15.56
C ASN A 285 1.68 9.02 15.81
N ALA A 286 1.41 8.15 14.85
CA ALA A 286 1.72 6.72 14.92
C ALA A 286 3.24 6.49 15.05
N TRP A 287 4.07 7.34 14.42
CA TRP A 287 5.52 7.29 14.54
C TRP A 287 6.00 7.50 15.98
N ALA A 288 5.42 8.47 16.68
CA ALA A 288 5.77 8.75 18.07
C ALA A 288 5.22 7.67 19.01
N ILE A 289 3.99 7.20 18.80
CA ILE A 289 3.38 6.11 19.57
C ILE A 289 4.24 4.83 19.46
N GLY A 290 4.68 4.49 18.25
CA GLY A 290 5.56 3.35 18.02
C GLY A 290 6.91 3.47 18.73
N ARG A 291 7.33 4.68 19.12
CA ARG A 291 8.60 4.96 19.82
C ARG A 291 8.44 5.42 21.27
N ASP A 292 7.24 5.31 21.83
CA ASP A 292 6.99 5.74 23.20
C ASP A 292 7.65 4.76 24.19
N ALA A 293 8.62 5.25 24.97
CA ALA A 293 9.33 4.46 25.98
C ALA A 293 8.43 3.94 27.11
N SER A 294 7.24 4.52 27.30
CA SER A 294 6.24 4.02 28.26
C SER A 294 5.50 2.77 27.77
N ALA A 295 5.48 2.53 26.45
CA ALA A 295 4.85 1.38 25.83
C ALA A 295 5.87 0.34 25.30
N TRP A 296 7.05 0.80 24.88
CA TRP A 296 8.06 -0.03 24.22
C TRP A 296 9.42 0.05 24.92
N ALA A 297 9.94 -1.09 25.36
CA ALA A 297 11.31 -1.20 25.85
C ALA A 297 12.32 -1.03 24.71
N GLU A 298 13.35 -0.21 24.95
CA GLU A 298 14.35 0.20 23.94
C GLU A 298 13.67 0.64 22.62
N PRO A 299 12.84 1.69 22.64
CA PRO A 299 11.86 1.96 21.58
C PRO A 299 12.48 2.26 20.20
N ASN A 300 13.74 2.68 20.15
CA ASN A 300 14.43 2.99 18.90
C ASN A 300 15.22 1.80 18.33
N LYS A 301 15.32 0.69 19.07
CA LYS A 301 16.02 -0.52 18.62
C LYS A 301 15.09 -1.38 17.78
N PHE A 302 15.57 -1.80 16.61
CA PHE A 302 14.95 -2.85 15.81
C PHE A 302 15.15 -4.19 16.53
N ASP A 303 14.08 -4.71 17.13
CA ASP A 303 14.07 -6.00 17.82
C ASP A 303 12.78 -6.77 17.50
N PRO A 304 12.78 -7.60 16.44
CA PRO A 304 11.63 -8.43 16.08
C PRO A 304 11.18 -9.36 17.20
N SER A 305 12.10 -9.79 18.08
CA SER A 305 11.81 -10.75 19.14
C SER A 305 10.72 -10.27 20.11
N ARG A 306 10.47 -8.96 20.19
CA ARG A 306 9.38 -8.38 21.00
C ARG A 306 7.98 -8.83 20.56
N PHE A 307 7.84 -9.31 19.33
CA PHE A 307 6.57 -9.81 18.78
C PHE A 307 6.44 -11.34 18.81
N LEU A 308 7.40 -12.07 19.39
CA LEU A 308 7.35 -13.53 19.46
C LEU A 308 6.35 -14.07 20.48
N ASN A 309 6.05 -13.31 21.53
CA ASN A 309 5.13 -13.75 22.57
C ASN A 309 3.67 -13.58 22.11
N ASP A 310 2.80 -14.49 22.53
CA ASP A 310 1.37 -14.48 22.17
C ASP A 310 0.61 -13.23 22.68
N ASP A 311 1.13 -12.58 23.73
CA ASP A 311 0.58 -11.35 24.32
C ASP A 311 1.12 -10.07 23.68
N ALA A 312 2.01 -10.18 22.68
CA ALA A 312 2.57 -9.02 22.00
C ALA A 312 1.49 -8.20 21.28
N PRO A 313 1.62 -6.86 21.22
CA PRO A 313 0.66 -6.00 20.55
C PRO A 313 0.35 -6.41 19.11
N ASP A 314 -0.93 -6.34 18.71
CA ASP A 314 -1.36 -6.61 17.34
C ASP A 314 -2.28 -5.50 16.82
N PHE A 315 -2.09 -5.10 15.56
CA PHE A 315 -2.87 -4.06 14.90
C PHE A 315 -4.32 -4.49 14.59
N LYS A 316 -4.68 -5.77 14.74
CA LYS A 316 -6.05 -6.28 14.64
C LYS A 316 -6.84 -6.11 15.94
N GLY A 317 -6.15 -5.84 17.05
CA GLY A 317 -6.72 -5.75 18.40
C GLY A 317 -7.04 -4.33 18.85
N SER A 318 -7.16 -4.16 20.16
CA SER A 318 -7.31 -2.86 20.82
C SER A 318 -5.98 -2.34 21.39
N ASN A 319 -4.85 -2.74 20.79
CA ASN A 319 -3.51 -2.31 21.15
C ASN A 319 -3.20 -0.95 20.51
N PHE A 320 -3.48 0.14 21.21
CA PHE A 320 -3.30 1.50 20.69
C PHE A 320 -1.83 1.94 20.65
N GLU A 321 -0.95 1.21 21.33
CA GLU A 321 0.50 1.30 21.23
C GLU A 321 1.05 0.81 19.87
N PHE A 322 0.24 0.10 19.07
CA PHE A 322 0.63 -0.43 17.76
C PHE A 322 -0.47 -0.25 16.69
N ILE A 323 -0.45 0.89 15.99
CA ILE A 323 -1.49 1.28 15.02
C ILE A 323 -0.97 1.63 13.61
N PRO A 324 -0.12 0.81 12.98
CA PRO A 324 0.47 1.11 11.66
C PRO A 324 -0.57 1.22 10.53
N PHE A 325 -1.77 0.65 10.73
CA PHE A 325 -2.89 0.73 9.79
C PHE A 325 -4.03 1.64 10.27
N GLY A 326 -3.76 2.46 11.30
CA GLY A 326 -4.78 3.19 12.05
C GLY A 326 -5.74 2.27 12.80
N SER A 327 -6.81 2.85 13.35
CA SER A 327 -7.80 2.11 14.14
C SER A 327 -9.23 2.67 13.95
N GLY A 328 -10.21 1.91 14.43
CA GLY A 328 -11.62 2.27 14.41
C GLY A 328 -12.21 2.38 13.00
N ARG A 329 -13.11 3.36 12.80
CA ARG A 329 -13.91 3.48 11.56
C ARG A 329 -13.06 3.75 10.32
N ARG A 330 -11.88 4.34 10.47
CA ARG A 330 -11.01 4.75 9.35
C ARG A 330 -9.75 3.89 9.24
N SER A 331 -9.71 2.72 9.89
CA SER A 331 -8.62 1.75 9.70
C SER A 331 -8.42 1.46 8.21
N CYS A 332 -7.21 1.05 7.82
CA CYS A 332 -6.91 0.77 6.41
C CYS A 332 -7.86 -0.31 5.84
N PRO A 333 -8.47 -0.12 4.65
CA PRO A 333 -9.29 -1.16 4.02
C PRO A 333 -8.45 -2.27 3.37
N GLY A 334 -7.23 -1.94 2.95
CA GLY A 334 -6.33 -2.82 2.20
C GLY A 334 -5.34 -3.61 3.05
N ILE A 335 -5.55 -3.70 4.38
CA ILE A 335 -4.61 -4.34 5.32
C ILE A 335 -4.19 -5.74 4.85
N GLN A 336 -5.17 -6.57 4.47
CA GLN A 336 -4.90 -7.96 4.12
C GLN A 336 -4.07 -8.09 2.84
N LEU A 337 -4.39 -7.31 1.81
CA LEU A 337 -3.68 -7.35 0.53
C LEU A 337 -2.27 -6.75 0.66
N GLY A 338 -2.14 -5.62 1.37
CA GLY A 338 -0.86 -4.96 1.60
C GLY A 338 0.10 -5.81 2.44
N LEU A 339 -0.38 -6.42 3.53
CA LEU A 339 0.42 -7.35 4.33
C LEU A 339 0.83 -8.58 3.54
N TYR A 340 -0.08 -9.15 2.73
CA TYR A 340 0.26 -10.28 1.89
C TYR A 340 1.38 -9.97 0.90
N ALA A 341 1.29 -8.83 0.19
CA ALA A 341 2.34 -8.38 -0.71
C ALA A 341 3.66 -8.12 0.02
N LEU A 342 3.62 -7.48 1.20
CA LEU A 342 4.79 -7.21 2.04
C LEU A 342 5.47 -8.51 2.51
N GLU A 343 4.71 -9.39 3.18
CA GLU A 343 5.21 -10.65 3.74
C GLU A 343 5.77 -11.55 2.63
N LEU A 344 5.04 -11.70 1.53
CA LEU A 344 5.47 -12.57 0.42
C LEU A 344 6.71 -12.01 -0.29
N ALA A 345 6.78 -10.69 -0.52
CA ALA A 345 7.95 -10.08 -1.17
C ALA A 345 9.20 -10.22 -0.29
N VAL A 346 9.12 -9.91 1.00
CA VAL A 346 10.24 -10.05 1.94
C VAL A 346 10.65 -11.52 2.06
N ALA A 347 9.69 -12.45 2.13
CA ALA A 347 9.98 -13.88 2.16
C ALA A 347 10.74 -14.34 0.91
N HIS A 348 10.28 -13.96 -0.28
CA HIS A 348 10.97 -14.30 -1.53
C HIS A 348 12.37 -13.70 -1.62
N LEU A 349 12.54 -12.42 -1.27
CA LEU A 349 13.84 -11.73 -1.30
C LEU A 349 14.84 -12.35 -0.31
N CYS A 350 14.41 -12.70 0.91
CA CYS A 350 15.27 -13.34 1.90
C CYS A 350 15.53 -14.82 1.61
N HIS A 351 14.56 -15.52 1.01
CA HIS A 351 14.68 -16.95 0.73
C HIS A 351 15.59 -17.22 -0.46
N SER A 352 15.40 -16.44 -1.53
CA SER A 352 16.00 -16.69 -2.84
C SER A 352 17.43 -16.19 -2.94
N PHE A 353 17.79 -15.20 -2.10
CA PHE A 353 19.07 -14.51 -2.17
C PHE A 353 19.74 -14.36 -0.81
N ASP A 354 21.07 -14.44 -0.83
CA ASP A 354 21.93 -13.79 0.15
C ASP A 354 22.24 -12.37 -0.32
N TRP A 355 22.44 -11.45 0.62
CA TRP A 355 22.58 -10.02 0.34
C TRP A 355 23.91 -9.47 0.84
N GLU A 356 24.53 -8.64 0.02
CA GLU A 356 25.72 -7.87 0.38
C GLU A 356 25.48 -6.39 0.13
N LEU A 357 26.15 -5.54 0.90
CA LEU A 357 26.17 -4.11 0.67
C LEU A 357 27.25 -3.75 -0.37
N PRO A 358 26.98 -2.82 -1.30
CA PRO A 358 27.96 -2.41 -2.31
C PRO A 358 29.17 -1.70 -1.67
N ASP A 359 30.28 -1.68 -2.41
CA ASP A 359 31.48 -0.90 -2.08
C ASP A 359 32.11 -1.18 -0.70
N GLY A 360 31.82 -2.34 -0.10
CA GLY A 360 32.34 -2.72 1.20
C GLY A 360 31.71 -1.97 2.38
N LEU A 361 30.55 -1.33 2.16
CA LEU A 361 29.76 -0.69 3.21
C LEU A 361 29.42 -1.70 4.31
N LYS A 362 29.49 -1.25 5.57
CA LYS A 362 29.04 -2.03 6.73
C LYS A 362 27.57 -1.74 7.02
N PRO A 363 26.90 -2.62 7.78
CA PRO A 363 25.52 -2.38 8.20
C PRO A 363 25.31 -1.01 8.85
N ASP A 364 26.20 -0.61 9.77
CA ASP A 364 26.13 0.67 10.48
C ASP A 364 26.35 1.91 9.58
N ASP A 365 26.84 1.72 8.34
CA ASP A 365 27.04 2.80 7.38
C ASP A 365 25.76 3.11 6.56
N LEU A 366 24.69 2.31 6.73
CA LEU A 366 23.42 2.52 6.04
C LEU A 366 22.70 3.79 6.55
N ASP A 367 22.24 4.62 5.62
CA ASP A 367 21.39 5.78 5.96
C ASP A 367 19.98 5.31 6.33
N MET A 368 19.67 5.29 7.62
CA MET A 368 18.36 4.89 8.16
C MET A 368 17.40 6.07 8.36
N ASN A 369 17.61 7.21 7.70
CA ASN A 369 16.69 8.35 7.73
C ASN A 369 15.53 8.18 6.75
N ASP A 370 14.40 8.81 7.07
CA ASP A 370 13.22 8.90 6.22
C ASP A 370 13.12 10.25 5.48
N LEU A 371 12.31 10.29 4.42
CA LEU A 371 11.83 11.55 3.84
C LEU A 371 10.52 11.93 4.50
N PHE A 372 10.47 13.15 5.04
CA PHE A 372 9.24 13.70 5.57
C PHE A 372 8.25 14.01 4.44
N GLY A 373 7.04 13.45 4.53
CA GLY A 373 5.97 13.66 3.56
C GLY A 373 4.63 13.08 4.04
N LEU A 374 3.71 12.87 3.10
CA LEU A 374 2.49 12.09 3.36
C LEU A 374 2.85 10.65 3.79
N THR A 375 3.82 10.08 3.08
CA THR A 375 4.47 8.82 3.39
C THR A 375 5.89 9.08 3.91
N ALA A 376 6.48 8.08 4.57
CA ALA A 376 7.86 8.13 5.07
C ALA A 376 8.73 7.05 4.42
N PRO A 377 9.06 7.13 3.11
CA PRO A 377 10.05 6.25 2.49
C PRO A 377 11.46 6.61 2.97
N ARG A 378 12.46 5.76 2.66
CA ARG A 378 13.86 6.06 2.97
C ARG A 378 14.35 7.32 2.26
N ALA A 379 15.20 8.09 2.92
CA ALA A 379 15.93 9.22 2.35
C ALA A 379 16.88 8.81 1.23
N VAL A 380 17.56 7.68 1.43
CA VAL A 380 18.43 7.05 0.44
C VAL A 380 17.91 5.65 0.17
N GLN A 381 17.57 5.38 -1.08
CA GLN A 381 17.04 4.08 -1.48
C GLN A 381 18.06 2.96 -1.21
N LEU A 382 17.57 1.80 -0.81
CA LEU A 382 18.40 0.64 -0.53
C LEU A 382 19.02 0.09 -1.82
N VAL A 383 20.36 0.02 -1.86
CA VAL A 383 21.09 -0.68 -2.91
C VAL A 383 21.81 -1.89 -2.31
N ALA A 384 21.63 -3.06 -2.91
CA ALA A 384 22.19 -4.32 -2.42
C ALA A 384 22.62 -5.22 -3.58
N ILE A 385 23.60 -6.09 -3.33
CA ILE A 385 24.11 -7.06 -4.29
C ILE A 385 23.53 -8.44 -3.93
N PRO A 386 22.68 -9.03 -4.80
CA PRO A 386 22.13 -10.36 -4.55
C PRO A 386 23.13 -11.47 -4.94
N LYS A 387 23.12 -12.54 -4.16
CA LYS A 387 23.77 -13.83 -4.45
C LYS A 387 22.71 -14.92 -4.40
N GLN A 388 22.78 -15.89 -5.31
CA GLN A 388 21.81 -16.99 -5.30
C GLN A 388 21.99 -17.84 -4.04
N ARG A 389 20.87 -18.14 -3.37
CA ARG A 389 20.83 -18.95 -2.15
C ARG A 389 20.21 -20.33 -2.33
N LEU A 390 19.24 -20.47 -3.25
CA LEU A 390 18.57 -21.75 -3.49
C LEU A 390 19.43 -22.71 -4.32
N ASN A 391 19.28 -24.02 -4.05
CA ASN A 391 19.96 -25.09 -4.77
C ASN A 391 19.37 -25.32 -6.16
N VAL A 392 18.12 -24.93 -6.36
CA VAL A 392 17.41 -25.04 -7.63
C VAL A 392 17.60 -23.79 -8.48
N PRO A 393 17.63 -23.92 -9.82
CA PRO A 393 17.51 -22.77 -10.71
C PRO A 393 16.24 -21.99 -10.38
N LEU A 394 16.37 -20.67 -10.23
CA LEU A 394 15.22 -19.80 -10.03
C LEU A 394 14.40 -19.65 -11.32
N PHE A 395 15.02 -19.88 -12.49
CA PHE A 395 14.45 -19.77 -13.85
C PHE A 395 15.10 -20.75 -14.82
#